data_AF-A0A7C2PC24-F1
#
_entry.id   AF-A0A7C2PC24-F1
#
_cell.length_a   1.000
_cell.length_b   1.000
_cell.length_c   1.000
_cell.angle_alpha   90.00
_cell.angle_beta   90.00
_cell.angle_gamma   90.00
#
_symmetry.space_group_name_H-M   'P 1'
#
loop_
_entity.id
_entity.type
_entity.pdbx_description
1 polymer ?
#
loop_
_entity_poly.entity_id
_entity_poly.type
_entity_poly.pdbx_seq_one_letter_code
_entity_poly.pdbx_strand_id
1 'polypeptide(L)'
;MHRRSVGKIFLFAFVVAQALFYLSALPARAAVIVWDGGGATNAWSEGANWTGDVAPGAADIATFDGTSTKNATIDAGFAGSVAGIDINTGYTGIITQARTITVGTSNYDQAAGTFTGSADTMTVNGTFTLSSGTFTAPSGTLQLASNFTHTAGGTFAHNSGTVVFAASGTRTLNVATTETFNNLEINATSATNNLTISSGDTAVVIGTFTMTNGELRGTGTIEAQGAVSHGAGFDGGVGFFTVTSATAVTATSGGVMPGMRLNHAGASYTGLGAGTTTFEGPVP
;
A
#
# COMPACT_ATOMS: atom_id res chain seq x y z
N MET A 1 5.57 80.20 18.98
CA MET A 1 6.38 78.96 19.07
C MET A 1 5.66 77.87 18.28
N HIS A 2 6.26 77.46 17.16
CA HIS A 2 5.65 76.59 16.14
C HIS A 2 6.18 75.15 16.34
N ARG A 3 5.32 74.18 16.70
CA ARG A 3 5.67 72.75 16.72
C ARG A 3 4.57 71.90 16.07
N ARG A 4 4.82 71.63 14.79
CA ARG A 4 4.58 70.42 13.96
C ARG A 4 3.62 69.35 14.52
N SER A 5 2.62 68.99 13.72
CA SER A 5 1.97 67.67 13.73
C SER A 5 1.93 67.13 12.29
N VAL A 6 3.00 66.44 11.90
CA VAL A 6 3.13 65.69 10.62
C VAL A 6 3.06 64.18 10.93
N GLY A 7 2.18 63.78 11.84
CA GLY A 7 2.26 62.46 12.50
C GLY A 7 1.09 61.51 12.27
N LYS A 8 0.16 61.77 11.35
CA LYS A 8 -1.09 60.99 11.27
C LYS A 8 -1.49 60.45 9.89
N ILE A 9 -0.65 60.57 8.87
CA ILE A 9 -1.00 60.09 7.50
C ILE A 9 -0.22 58.84 7.07
N PHE A 10 0.75 58.35 7.86
CA PHE A 10 1.53 57.14 7.53
C PHE A 10 1.16 55.90 8.37
N LEU A 11 0.02 55.90 9.06
CA LEU A 11 -0.42 54.76 9.88
C LEU A 11 -1.84 54.30 9.52
N PHE A 12 -2.15 54.22 8.23
CA PHE A 12 -3.35 53.55 7.73
C PHE A 12 -3.10 52.62 6.55
N ALA A 13 -1.91 52.70 5.92
CA ALA A 13 -1.52 51.83 4.81
C ALA A 13 -0.86 50.51 5.25
N PHE A 14 -0.52 50.35 6.54
CA PHE A 14 0.21 49.16 7.02
C PHE A 14 -0.69 48.09 7.66
N VAL A 15 -1.93 48.44 8.06
CA VAL A 15 -2.84 47.50 8.72
C VAL A 15 -3.72 46.74 7.72
N VAL A 16 -3.95 47.29 6.51
CA VAL A 16 -4.69 46.58 5.44
C VAL A 16 -3.80 45.58 4.68
N ALA A 17 -2.49 45.80 4.64
CA ALA A 17 -1.54 44.89 3.98
C ALA A 17 -1.22 43.61 4.80
N GLN A 18 -1.46 43.60 6.12
CA GLN A 18 -1.28 42.40 6.95
C GLN A 18 -2.56 41.58 7.12
N ALA A 19 -3.73 42.12 6.82
CA ALA A 19 -4.99 41.36 6.85
C ALA A 19 -5.21 40.48 5.60
N LEU A 20 -4.43 40.68 4.52
CA LEU A 20 -4.43 39.83 3.33
C LEU A 20 -3.42 38.67 3.37
N PHE A 21 -2.67 38.50 4.47
CA PHE A 21 -1.67 37.43 4.63
C PHE A 21 -2.02 36.40 5.71
N TYR A 22 -3.28 36.36 6.16
CA TYR A 22 -3.83 35.30 7.01
C TYR A 22 -4.95 34.53 6.30
N LEU A 23 -4.81 34.31 4.99
CA LEU A 23 -5.40 33.10 4.42
C LEU A 23 -4.50 31.95 4.88
N SER A 24 -4.67 31.51 6.12
CA SER A 24 -4.13 30.23 6.57
C SER A 24 -4.53 29.23 5.50
N ALA A 25 -3.55 28.66 4.80
CA ALA A 25 -3.80 27.57 3.88
C ALA A 25 -4.48 26.48 4.71
N LEU A 26 -5.82 26.45 4.66
CA LEU A 26 -6.57 25.28 5.08
C LEU A 26 -5.94 24.13 4.29
N PRO A 27 -5.68 22.97 4.91
CA PRO A 27 -5.13 21.85 4.17
C PRO A 27 -6.01 21.66 2.94
N ALA A 28 -5.43 21.82 1.75
CA ALA A 28 -6.15 21.62 0.51
C ALA A 28 -6.59 20.15 0.54
N ARG A 29 -7.88 19.92 0.82
CA ARG A 29 -8.44 18.58 0.74
C ARG A 29 -8.30 18.13 -0.70
N ALA A 30 -7.85 16.89 -0.88
CA ALA A 30 -7.81 16.29 -2.21
C ALA A 30 -9.17 16.47 -2.89
N ALA A 31 -9.18 16.97 -4.14
CA ALA A 31 -10.43 17.07 -4.87
C ALA A 31 -10.87 15.65 -5.26
N VAL A 32 -12.18 15.41 -5.22
CA VAL A 32 -12.76 14.15 -5.67
C VAL A 32 -13.18 14.33 -7.13
N ILE A 33 -12.62 13.50 -8.01
CA ILE A 33 -12.90 13.54 -9.45
C ILE A 33 -13.54 12.21 -9.81
N VAL A 34 -14.82 12.26 -10.20
CA VAL A 34 -15.66 11.06 -10.39
C VAL A 34 -15.64 10.61 -11.85
N TRP A 35 -15.44 9.32 -12.07
CA TRP A 35 -15.54 8.69 -13.38
C TRP A 35 -17.01 8.70 -13.84
N ASP A 36 -17.30 9.51 -14.85
CA ASP A 36 -18.63 9.59 -15.47
C ASP A 36 -18.67 8.88 -16.84
N GLY A 37 -17.51 8.59 -17.42
CA GLY A 37 -17.40 7.89 -18.70
C GLY A 37 -17.98 8.66 -19.89
N GLY A 38 -18.10 10.00 -19.81
CA GLY A 38 -18.66 10.84 -20.86
C GLY A 38 -17.83 10.92 -22.16
N GLY A 39 -16.56 10.50 -22.12
CA GLY A 39 -15.63 10.55 -23.24
C GLY A 39 -15.86 9.47 -24.31
N ALA A 40 -15.14 9.59 -25.43
CA ALA A 40 -15.23 8.64 -26.54
C ALA A 40 -14.47 7.33 -26.26
N THR A 41 -13.49 7.35 -25.36
CA THR A 41 -12.64 6.20 -25.01
C THR A 41 -12.89 5.76 -23.56
N ASN A 42 -12.16 4.75 -23.10
CA ASN A 42 -12.13 4.32 -21.71
C ASN A 42 -10.88 4.84 -20.97
N ALA A 43 -10.15 5.80 -21.55
CA ALA A 43 -8.87 6.26 -21.03
C ALA A 43 -9.04 7.19 -19.82
N TRP A 44 -8.25 7.00 -18.77
CA TRP A 44 -8.11 7.95 -17.67
C TRP A 44 -7.54 9.29 -18.14
N SER A 45 -6.71 9.30 -19.19
CA SER A 45 -6.13 10.51 -19.76
C SER A 45 -7.12 11.39 -20.53
N GLU A 46 -8.29 10.85 -20.91
CA GLU A 46 -9.34 11.63 -21.57
C GLU A 46 -10.19 12.34 -20.50
N GLY A 47 -10.01 13.66 -20.38
CA GLY A 47 -10.71 14.47 -19.37
C GLY A 47 -12.23 14.32 -19.40
N ALA A 48 -12.83 14.15 -20.59
CA ALA A 48 -14.28 13.98 -20.76
C ALA A 48 -14.86 12.70 -20.12
N ASN A 49 -14.03 11.75 -19.64
CA ASN A 49 -14.51 10.62 -18.84
C ASN A 49 -14.62 10.92 -17.34
N TRP A 50 -14.32 12.15 -16.94
CA TRP A 50 -14.29 12.58 -15.55
C TRP A 50 -15.16 13.81 -15.35
N THR A 51 -15.77 13.89 -14.18
CA THR A 51 -16.58 15.05 -13.78
C THR A 51 -15.79 16.34 -13.91
N GLY A 52 -16.34 17.31 -14.63
CA GLY A 52 -15.68 18.58 -14.91
C GLY A 52 -14.74 18.56 -16.11
N ASP A 53 -14.76 17.49 -16.91
CA ASP A 53 -13.99 17.31 -18.15
C ASP A 53 -12.46 17.39 -17.94
N VAL A 54 -11.99 17.00 -16.76
CA VAL A 54 -10.58 17.07 -16.36
C VAL A 54 -10.18 15.76 -15.68
N ALA A 55 -9.11 15.13 -16.18
CA ALA A 55 -8.55 13.93 -15.58
C ALA A 55 -7.91 14.24 -14.20
N PRO A 56 -8.01 13.33 -13.22
CA PRO A 56 -7.44 13.54 -11.89
C PRO A 56 -5.91 13.67 -11.92
N GLY A 57 -5.37 14.56 -11.10
CA GLY A 57 -3.94 14.70 -10.86
C GLY A 57 -3.46 14.02 -9.59
N ALA A 58 -2.18 14.21 -9.27
CA ALA A 58 -1.52 13.62 -8.10
C ALA A 58 -2.13 14.02 -6.75
N ALA A 59 -2.87 15.14 -6.71
CA ALA A 59 -3.51 15.67 -5.51
C ALA A 59 -4.99 15.26 -5.39
N ASP A 60 -5.53 14.54 -6.38
CA ASP A 60 -6.96 14.25 -6.47
C ASP A 60 -7.25 12.78 -6.15
N ILE A 61 -8.45 12.51 -5.65
CA ILE A 61 -8.97 11.16 -5.46
C ILE A 61 -9.77 10.80 -6.71
N ALA A 62 -9.35 9.72 -7.37
CA ALA A 62 -10.08 9.14 -8.50
C ALA A 62 -11.21 8.26 -7.95
N THR A 63 -12.46 8.64 -8.20
CA THR A 63 -13.63 7.94 -7.64
C THR A 63 -14.45 7.27 -8.73
N PHE A 64 -14.79 6.01 -8.51
CA PHE A 64 -15.69 5.20 -9.32
C PHE A 64 -16.89 4.83 -8.48
N ASP A 65 -18.09 5.13 -8.95
CA ASP A 65 -19.33 4.81 -8.24
C ASP A 65 -20.48 4.54 -9.23
N GLY A 66 -21.73 4.61 -8.76
CA GLY A 66 -22.91 4.42 -9.61
C GLY A 66 -23.13 5.48 -10.68
N THR A 67 -22.34 6.55 -10.74
CA THR A 67 -22.40 7.59 -11.79
C THR A 67 -22.14 6.99 -13.17
N SER A 68 -21.24 6.02 -13.26
CA SER A 68 -20.96 5.31 -14.51
C SER A 68 -20.44 3.92 -14.25
N THR A 69 -20.89 2.93 -15.04
CA THR A 69 -20.37 1.56 -14.99
C THR A 69 -19.41 1.27 -16.15
N LYS A 70 -19.04 2.30 -16.93
CA LYS A 70 -18.14 2.17 -18.07
C LYS A 70 -16.77 1.67 -17.59
N ASN A 71 -16.19 0.72 -18.32
CA ASN A 71 -14.83 0.28 -18.06
C ASN A 71 -13.85 1.45 -18.19
N ALA A 72 -12.80 1.42 -17.40
CA ALA A 72 -11.76 2.44 -17.38
C ALA A 72 -10.38 1.80 -17.56
N THR A 73 -9.46 2.54 -18.14
CA THR A 73 -8.08 2.12 -18.37
C THR A 73 -7.16 3.22 -17.87
N ILE A 74 -6.29 2.89 -16.92
CA ILE A 74 -5.17 3.75 -16.50
C ILE A 74 -4.12 3.69 -17.61
N ASP A 75 -4.33 4.46 -18.66
CA ASP A 75 -3.60 4.36 -19.93
C ASP A 75 -2.27 5.13 -19.91
N ALA A 76 -1.41 4.85 -20.89
CA ALA A 76 -0.08 5.46 -21.01
C ALA A 76 -0.08 7.00 -21.17
N GLY A 77 -1.22 7.62 -21.52
CA GLY A 77 -1.37 9.07 -21.54
C GLY A 77 -1.61 9.70 -20.16
N PHE A 78 -2.03 8.91 -19.16
CA PHE A 78 -2.31 9.41 -17.81
C PHE A 78 -1.02 9.77 -17.06
N ALA A 79 -1.03 10.73 -16.13
CA ALA A 79 0.21 11.15 -15.44
C ALA A 79 0.84 10.03 -14.59
N GLY A 80 0.05 9.04 -14.14
CA GLY A 80 0.53 7.90 -13.36
C GLY A 80 0.53 8.12 -11.85
N SER A 81 -0.16 9.14 -11.34
CA SER A 81 -0.31 9.36 -9.89
C SER A 81 -1.63 10.02 -9.53
N VAL A 82 -2.22 9.59 -8.42
CA VAL A 82 -3.41 10.18 -7.77
C VAL A 82 -3.20 10.22 -6.25
N ALA A 83 -3.94 11.05 -5.52
CA ALA A 83 -3.88 11.08 -4.06
C ALA A 83 -4.54 9.83 -3.44
N GLY A 84 -5.59 9.31 -4.07
CA GLY A 84 -6.34 8.12 -3.65
C GLY A 84 -7.14 7.52 -4.79
N ILE A 85 -7.63 6.29 -4.60
CA ILE A 85 -8.59 5.62 -5.51
C ILE A 85 -9.72 5.05 -4.67
N ASP A 86 -10.95 5.47 -4.97
CA ASP A 86 -12.15 4.96 -4.32
C ASP A 86 -13.02 4.24 -5.36
N ILE A 87 -13.27 2.94 -5.16
CA ILE A 87 -14.17 2.14 -6.00
C ILE A 87 -15.40 1.77 -5.16
N ASN A 88 -16.39 2.64 -5.21
CA ASN A 88 -17.58 2.59 -4.37
C ASN A 88 -18.68 1.71 -4.95
N THR A 89 -19.60 1.31 -4.07
CA THR A 89 -20.83 0.60 -4.45
C THR A 89 -21.55 1.30 -5.59
N GLY A 90 -22.04 0.52 -6.55
CA GLY A 90 -22.66 1.01 -7.78
C GLY A 90 -21.74 0.92 -9.00
N TYR A 91 -20.42 0.99 -8.81
CA TYR A 91 -19.49 0.71 -9.91
C TYR A 91 -19.41 -0.80 -10.17
N THR A 92 -19.75 -1.22 -11.39
CA THR A 92 -19.67 -2.62 -11.83
C THR A 92 -18.69 -2.84 -12.97
N GLY A 93 -17.99 -1.78 -13.40
CA GLY A 93 -17.04 -1.86 -14.50
C GLY A 93 -15.70 -2.49 -14.10
N ILE A 94 -14.81 -2.57 -15.08
CA ILE A 94 -13.43 -3.02 -14.92
C ILE A 94 -12.51 -1.82 -15.05
N ILE A 95 -11.65 -1.61 -14.06
CA ILE A 95 -10.51 -0.69 -14.11
C ILE A 95 -9.28 -1.51 -14.48
N THR A 96 -8.71 -1.25 -15.65
CA THR A 96 -7.48 -1.89 -16.12
C THR A 96 -6.29 -0.99 -15.84
N GLN A 97 -5.34 -1.47 -15.03
CA GLN A 97 -4.03 -0.84 -14.93
C GLN A 97 -3.26 -1.16 -16.21
N ALA A 98 -2.87 -0.13 -16.98
CA ALA A 98 -2.05 -0.31 -18.20
C ALA A 98 -0.75 0.50 -18.15
N ARG A 99 -0.31 0.86 -16.93
CA ARG A 99 0.94 1.55 -16.64
C ARG A 99 1.30 1.44 -15.16
N THR A 100 2.50 1.88 -14.80
CA THR A 100 2.85 2.15 -13.40
C THR A 100 1.98 3.28 -12.83
N ILE A 101 1.41 3.05 -11.65
CA ILE A 101 0.53 3.99 -10.94
C ILE A 101 0.97 4.13 -9.48
N THR A 102 1.02 5.37 -9.00
CA THR A 102 1.22 5.69 -7.57
C THR A 102 -0.06 6.25 -6.98
N VAL A 103 -0.62 5.55 -6.00
CA VAL A 103 -1.69 6.03 -5.14
C VAL A 103 -1.06 6.67 -3.92
N GLY A 104 -1.44 7.91 -3.65
CA GLY A 104 -0.94 8.71 -2.53
C GLY A 104 -1.45 8.21 -1.18
N THR A 105 -1.43 9.11 -0.20
CA THR A 105 -1.78 8.80 1.20
C THR A 105 -3.28 8.83 1.47
N SER A 106 -4.13 9.12 0.48
CA SER A 106 -5.59 9.11 0.60
C SER A 106 -6.20 7.73 0.28
N ASN A 107 -5.41 6.67 0.51
CA ASN A 107 -5.79 5.26 0.41
C ASN A 107 -6.13 4.75 -1.00
N TYR A 108 -6.18 3.42 -1.07
CA TYR A 108 -6.88 2.67 -2.09
C TYR A 108 -8.04 1.93 -1.39
N ASP A 109 -9.28 2.29 -1.68
CA ASP A 109 -10.45 1.73 -1.03
C ASP A 109 -11.40 1.12 -2.09
N GLN A 110 -11.52 -0.21 -2.09
CA GLN A 110 -12.35 -0.95 -3.04
C GLN A 110 -13.52 -1.67 -2.35
N ALA A 111 -14.73 -1.20 -2.65
CA ALA A 111 -16.00 -1.74 -2.16
C ALA A 111 -16.90 -2.31 -3.28
N ALA A 112 -16.47 -2.25 -4.54
CA ALA A 112 -17.18 -2.83 -5.68
C ALA A 112 -16.26 -3.01 -6.90
N GLY A 113 -16.86 -3.32 -8.06
CA GLY A 113 -16.18 -3.39 -9.35
C GLY A 113 -15.07 -4.43 -9.44
N THR A 114 -14.32 -4.35 -10.54
CA THR A 114 -13.10 -5.13 -10.76
C THR A 114 -11.93 -4.19 -11.02
N PHE A 115 -10.82 -4.42 -10.33
CA PHE A 115 -9.52 -3.86 -10.68
C PHE A 115 -8.61 -4.96 -11.22
N THR A 116 -7.98 -4.71 -12.36
CA THR A 116 -7.08 -5.67 -13.02
C THR A 116 -5.70 -5.06 -13.19
N GLY A 117 -4.74 -5.54 -12.40
CA GLY A 117 -3.33 -5.17 -12.50
C GLY A 117 -2.63 -5.69 -13.75
N SER A 118 -1.62 -4.96 -14.23
CA SER A 118 -0.71 -5.39 -15.31
C SER A 118 0.60 -5.96 -14.75
N ALA A 119 1.64 -6.06 -15.58
CA ALA A 119 2.99 -6.32 -15.13
C ALA A 119 3.65 -5.08 -14.48
N ASP A 120 3.06 -3.89 -14.65
CA ASP A 120 3.59 -2.64 -14.10
C ASP A 120 3.39 -2.54 -12.59
N THR A 121 4.27 -1.80 -11.91
CA THR A 121 4.17 -1.62 -10.46
C THR A 121 2.95 -0.76 -10.10
N MET A 122 2.21 -1.20 -9.08
CA MET A 122 1.24 -0.37 -8.37
C MET A 122 1.80 -0.05 -6.99
N THR A 123 1.91 1.23 -6.67
CA THR A 123 2.31 1.69 -5.32
C THR A 123 1.09 2.27 -4.61
N VAL A 124 0.87 1.88 -3.36
CA VAL A 124 -0.15 2.47 -2.48
C VAL A 124 0.54 3.01 -1.22
N ASN A 125 0.57 4.33 -1.10
CA ASN A 125 1.22 5.00 0.03
C ASN A 125 0.28 5.11 1.25
N GLY A 126 -1.03 5.16 1.02
CA GLY A 126 -2.06 5.04 2.05
C GLY A 126 -2.39 3.59 2.37
N THR A 127 -3.48 3.39 3.12
CA THR A 127 -4.02 2.06 3.40
C THR A 127 -4.58 1.44 2.12
N PHE A 128 -4.35 0.15 1.93
CA PHE A 128 -5.05 -0.66 0.95
C PHE A 128 -6.21 -1.38 1.64
N THR A 129 -7.45 -1.09 1.23
CA THR A 129 -8.66 -1.73 1.74
C THR A 129 -9.42 -2.41 0.61
N LEU A 130 -9.64 -3.71 0.74
CA LEU A 130 -10.55 -4.48 -0.09
C LEU A 130 -11.71 -4.96 0.77
N SER A 131 -12.88 -4.35 0.60
CA SER A 131 -14.09 -4.73 1.34
C SER A 131 -15.09 -5.50 0.49
N SER A 132 -15.05 -5.36 -0.84
CA SER A 132 -15.90 -6.05 -1.80
C SER A 132 -15.34 -5.91 -3.23
N GLY A 133 -15.91 -6.64 -4.19
CA GLY A 133 -15.43 -6.66 -5.58
C GLY A 133 -14.19 -7.55 -5.77
N THR A 134 -13.55 -7.42 -6.93
CA THR A 134 -12.39 -8.22 -7.31
C THR A 134 -11.18 -7.33 -7.53
N PHE A 135 -10.08 -7.62 -6.84
CA PHE A 135 -8.78 -7.01 -7.07
C PHE A 135 -7.80 -8.08 -7.58
N THR A 136 -7.41 -7.98 -8.85
CA THR A 136 -6.28 -8.74 -9.37
C THR A 136 -5.03 -7.89 -9.24
N ALA A 137 -4.11 -8.30 -8.38
CA ALA A 137 -2.85 -7.62 -8.15
C ALA A 137 -2.01 -7.56 -9.45
N PRO A 138 -1.03 -6.64 -9.53
CA PRO A 138 -0.06 -6.68 -10.61
C PRO A 138 0.70 -8.00 -10.61
N SER A 139 1.02 -8.53 -11.79
CA SER A 139 1.92 -9.69 -11.93
C SER A 139 3.38 -9.34 -11.71
N GLY A 140 3.71 -8.03 -11.69
CA GLY A 140 4.96 -7.49 -11.17
C GLY A 140 4.87 -7.29 -9.65
N THR A 141 4.74 -6.04 -9.23
CA THR A 141 4.80 -5.64 -7.81
C THR A 141 3.59 -4.82 -7.39
N LEU A 142 2.94 -5.23 -6.30
CA LEU A 142 2.11 -4.36 -5.47
C LEU A 142 2.95 -3.89 -4.28
N GLN A 143 3.31 -2.61 -4.26
CA GLN A 143 4.08 -2.02 -3.17
C GLN A 143 3.15 -1.28 -2.21
N LEU A 144 3.20 -1.64 -0.93
CA LEU A 144 2.36 -1.09 0.13
C LEU A 144 3.22 -0.37 1.16
N ALA A 145 2.93 0.91 1.39
CA ALA A 145 3.60 1.70 2.42
C ALA A 145 2.86 1.67 3.77
N SER A 146 1.58 1.28 3.77
CA SER A 146 0.73 1.27 4.96
C SER A 146 0.05 -0.09 5.13
N ASN A 147 -1.07 -0.11 5.84
CA ASN A 147 -1.84 -1.29 6.17
C ASN A 147 -2.44 -1.95 4.92
N PHE A 148 -2.51 -3.28 4.96
CA PHE A 148 -3.31 -4.10 4.06
C PHE A 148 -4.51 -4.63 4.84
N THR A 149 -5.72 -4.28 4.41
CA THR A 149 -6.96 -4.78 5.00
C THR A 149 -7.81 -5.46 3.93
N HIS A 150 -8.08 -6.74 4.09
CA HIS A 150 -9.02 -7.47 3.23
C HIS A 150 -10.11 -8.14 4.08
N THR A 151 -11.34 -7.64 3.97
CA THR A 151 -12.49 -8.23 4.67
C THR A 151 -13.13 -9.33 3.82
N ALA A 152 -13.96 -10.18 4.43
CA ALA A 152 -14.53 -11.36 3.76
C ALA A 152 -15.41 -11.08 2.52
N GLY A 153 -15.77 -9.82 2.24
CA GLY A 153 -16.63 -9.47 1.11
C GLY A 153 -15.93 -9.35 -0.24
N GLY A 154 -14.59 -9.27 -0.28
CA GLY A 154 -13.81 -9.07 -1.50
C GLY A 154 -13.15 -10.35 -2.04
N THR A 155 -12.55 -10.25 -3.21
CA THR A 155 -11.66 -11.28 -3.80
C THR A 155 -10.32 -10.65 -4.15
N PHE A 156 -9.26 -11.11 -3.49
CA PHE A 156 -7.89 -10.78 -3.84
C PHE A 156 -7.30 -11.90 -4.72
N ALA A 157 -6.82 -11.56 -5.91
CA ALA A 157 -6.11 -12.47 -6.80
C ALA A 157 -4.65 -11.99 -6.95
N HIS A 158 -3.71 -12.74 -6.39
CA HIS A 158 -2.29 -12.36 -6.33
C HIS A 158 -1.58 -12.27 -7.70
N ASN A 159 -2.17 -12.83 -8.77
CA ASN A 159 -1.69 -12.74 -10.16
C ASN A 159 -0.22 -13.15 -10.39
N SER A 160 0.26 -14.15 -9.65
CA SER A 160 1.67 -14.58 -9.63
C SER A 160 2.70 -13.46 -9.35
N GLY A 161 2.27 -12.31 -8.80
CA GLY A 161 3.12 -11.18 -8.48
C GLY A 161 3.73 -11.23 -7.09
N THR A 162 4.31 -10.10 -6.69
CA THR A 162 4.91 -9.88 -5.37
C THR A 162 4.20 -8.75 -4.65
N VAL A 163 3.76 -9.02 -3.41
CA VAL A 163 3.34 -7.97 -2.49
C VAL A 163 4.54 -7.58 -1.63
N VAL A 164 4.92 -6.30 -1.68
CA VAL A 164 6.05 -5.77 -0.92
C VAL A 164 5.53 -4.75 0.06
N PHE A 165 5.74 -4.99 1.36
CA PHE A 165 5.58 -3.95 2.36
C PHE A 165 6.88 -3.17 2.45
N ALA A 166 6.93 -1.92 1.95
CA ALA A 166 8.16 -1.12 1.86
C ALA A 166 7.98 0.35 2.26
N ALA A 167 7.96 0.61 3.57
CA ALA A 167 7.92 1.97 4.13
C ALA A 167 8.33 2.06 5.61
N SER A 168 8.30 3.28 6.14
CA SER A 168 8.48 3.58 7.55
C SER A 168 7.24 3.32 8.39
N GLY A 169 7.43 3.06 9.68
CA GLY A 169 6.36 2.88 10.65
C GLY A 169 5.90 1.43 10.80
N THR A 170 4.84 1.28 11.59
CA THR A 170 4.13 0.01 11.80
C THR A 170 3.07 -0.14 10.73
N ARG A 171 3.07 -1.29 10.04
CA ARG A 171 2.00 -1.69 9.12
C ARG A 171 1.31 -2.93 9.66
N THR A 172 0.00 -3.03 9.45
CA THR A 172 -0.77 -4.23 9.76
C THR A 172 -1.17 -4.96 8.49
N LEU A 173 -1.03 -6.27 8.50
CA LEU A 173 -1.74 -7.17 7.59
C LEU A 173 -2.95 -7.70 8.36
N ASN A 174 -4.14 -7.32 7.92
CA ASN A 174 -5.41 -7.69 8.53
C ASN A 174 -6.31 -8.31 7.46
N VAL A 175 -6.70 -9.56 7.65
CA VAL A 175 -7.52 -10.33 6.71
C VAL A 175 -8.68 -10.96 7.46
N ALA A 176 -9.66 -11.52 6.75
CA ALA A 176 -10.81 -12.14 7.42
C ALA A 176 -10.40 -13.35 8.30
N THR A 177 -9.52 -14.20 7.76
CA THR A 177 -8.92 -15.35 8.45
C THR A 177 -7.62 -15.77 7.77
N THR A 178 -7.69 -16.01 6.45
CA THR A 178 -6.55 -16.45 5.65
C THR A 178 -6.53 -15.68 4.33
N GLU A 179 -5.34 -15.26 3.92
CA GLU A 179 -5.08 -14.68 2.59
C GLU A 179 -3.90 -15.39 1.94
N THR A 180 -3.96 -15.62 0.63
CA THR A 180 -2.90 -16.28 -0.13
C THR A 180 -2.17 -15.29 -1.02
N PHE A 181 -0.87 -15.16 -0.79
CA PHE A 181 0.06 -14.41 -1.60
C PHE A 181 0.91 -15.36 -2.43
N ASN A 182 1.25 -14.97 -3.65
CA ASN A 182 2.28 -15.68 -4.41
C ASN A 182 3.66 -15.41 -3.81
N ASN A 183 4.18 -14.19 -3.92
CA ASN A 183 5.36 -13.78 -3.16
C ASN A 183 4.98 -12.68 -2.17
N LEU A 184 5.62 -12.71 -1.01
CA LEU A 184 5.46 -11.70 0.04
C LEU A 184 6.84 -11.24 0.51
N GLU A 185 7.07 -9.93 0.53
CA GLU A 185 8.31 -9.35 0.99
C GLU A 185 8.08 -8.33 2.11
N ILE A 186 8.86 -8.45 3.19
CA ILE A 186 9.02 -7.42 4.21
C ILE A 186 10.33 -6.68 3.93
N ASN A 187 10.21 -5.43 3.50
CA ASN A 187 11.34 -4.58 3.14
C ASN A 187 11.17 -3.18 3.72
N ALA A 188 11.12 -3.10 5.05
CA ALA A 188 10.98 -1.83 5.75
C ALA A 188 12.23 -0.93 5.59
N THR A 189 12.09 0.35 5.93
CA THR A 189 13.20 1.32 5.75
C THR A 189 14.12 1.47 6.97
N SER A 190 13.86 0.73 8.07
CA SER A 190 14.62 0.83 9.33
C SER A 190 14.23 -0.31 10.28
N ALA A 191 15.14 -0.64 11.20
CA ALA A 191 15.03 -1.69 12.20
C ALA A 191 13.85 -1.58 13.18
N THR A 192 13.28 -0.39 13.37
CA THR A 192 12.11 -0.22 14.26
C THR A 192 10.77 -0.31 13.51
N ASN A 193 10.81 -0.46 12.19
CA ASN A 193 9.63 -0.55 11.36
C ASN A 193 9.24 -2.02 11.22
N ASN A 194 7.94 -2.29 11.29
CA ASN A 194 7.46 -3.66 11.36
C ASN A 194 6.27 -3.90 10.44
N LEU A 195 6.13 -5.17 10.07
CA LEU A 195 4.88 -5.74 9.62
C LEU A 195 4.28 -6.55 10.78
N THR A 196 3.10 -6.15 11.24
CA THR A 196 2.32 -6.86 12.25
C THR A 196 1.25 -7.69 11.58
N ILE A 197 1.26 -9.00 11.77
CA ILE A 197 0.15 -9.87 11.35
C ILE A 197 -0.90 -9.87 12.46
N SER A 198 -2.14 -9.52 12.12
CA SER A 198 -3.21 -9.35 13.11
C SER A 198 -3.58 -10.68 13.78
N SER A 199 -4.08 -10.60 15.01
CA SER A 199 -4.37 -11.80 15.80
C SER A 199 -5.47 -12.64 15.16
N GLY A 200 -5.22 -13.94 14.98
CA GLY A 200 -6.16 -14.86 14.34
C GLY A 200 -6.00 -14.97 12.82
N ASP A 201 -5.13 -14.14 12.23
CA ASP A 201 -4.93 -14.10 10.79
C ASP A 201 -3.75 -14.96 10.34
N THR A 202 -3.87 -15.50 9.13
CA THR A 202 -2.82 -16.28 8.45
C THR A 202 -2.54 -15.73 7.06
N ALA A 203 -1.30 -15.31 6.79
CA ALA A 203 -0.83 -14.99 5.46
C ALA A 203 -0.10 -16.19 4.86
N VAL A 204 -0.73 -16.89 3.91
CA VAL A 204 -0.12 -18.03 3.21
C VAL A 204 0.72 -17.51 2.05
N VAL A 205 1.97 -17.97 1.95
CA VAL A 205 2.89 -17.59 0.88
C VAL A 205 3.29 -18.84 0.09
N ILE A 206 2.70 -19.01 -1.09
CA ILE A 206 2.88 -20.22 -1.92
C ILE A 206 4.16 -20.18 -2.77
N GLY A 207 4.66 -18.98 -3.07
CA GLY A 207 5.95 -18.71 -3.70
C GLY A 207 6.99 -18.37 -2.65
N THR A 208 7.69 -17.24 -2.80
CA THR A 208 8.78 -16.87 -1.88
C THR A 208 8.31 -15.92 -0.78
N PHE A 209 8.59 -16.27 0.47
CA PHE A 209 8.56 -15.34 1.59
C PHE A 209 9.96 -14.73 1.78
N THR A 210 10.08 -13.42 1.57
CA THR A 210 11.35 -12.69 1.64
C THR A 210 11.37 -11.71 2.81
N MET A 211 12.42 -11.83 3.63
CA MET A 211 12.70 -10.96 4.77
C MET A 211 13.92 -10.11 4.46
N THR A 212 13.71 -8.90 3.94
CA THR A 212 14.80 -8.00 3.50
C THR A 212 15.24 -7.06 4.62
N ASN A 213 14.28 -6.37 5.25
CA ASN A 213 14.53 -5.41 6.34
C ASN A 213 13.28 -5.18 7.19
N GLY A 214 13.46 -4.82 8.46
CA GLY A 214 12.41 -4.56 9.44
C GLY A 214 12.12 -5.78 10.32
N GLU A 215 11.06 -5.66 11.10
CA GLU A 215 10.63 -6.70 12.03
C GLU A 215 9.32 -7.38 11.60
N LEU A 216 9.17 -8.65 11.96
CA LEU A 216 7.90 -9.37 11.98
C LEU A 216 7.32 -9.32 13.40
N ARG A 217 6.06 -8.89 13.53
CA ARG A 217 5.35 -8.77 14.80
C ARG A 217 3.93 -9.34 14.71
N GLY A 218 3.24 -9.34 15.85
CA GLY A 218 1.86 -9.79 15.98
C GLY A 218 1.74 -11.26 16.38
N THR A 219 0.51 -11.67 16.68
CA THR A 219 0.17 -13.03 17.09
C THR A 219 -0.48 -13.84 15.97
N GLY A 220 -0.77 -13.21 14.82
CA GLY A 220 -1.04 -13.94 13.59
C GLY A 220 0.23 -14.60 13.02
N THR A 221 0.09 -15.31 11.92
CA THR A 221 1.18 -16.13 11.36
C THR A 221 1.36 -15.88 9.86
N ILE A 222 2.62 -15.91 9.43
CA ILE A 222 2.96 -16.15 8.02
C ILE A 222 3.16 -17.66 7.84
N GLU A 223 2.41 -18.27 6.93
CA GLU A 223 2.58 -19.66 6.54
C GLU A 223 3.37 -19.74 5.21
N ALA A 224 4.64 -20.10 5.30
CA ALA A 224 5.49 -20.27 4.14
C ALA A 224 5.34 -21.69 3.55
N GLN A 225 4.74 -21.77 2.36
CA GLN A 225 4.59 -23.00 1.58
C GLN A 225 5.60 -23.09 0.42
N GLY A 226 6.14 -21.98 -0.06
CA GLY A 226 7.28 -21.99 -0.97
C GLY A 226 8.58 -21.59 -0.28
N ALA A 227 9.53 -21.01 -1.02
CA ALA A 227 10.87 -20.70 -0.54
C ALA A 227 10.87 -19.63 0.57
N VAL A 228 11.83 -19.69 1.49
CA VAL A 228 12.05 -18.65 2.50
C VAL A 228 13.43 -18.04 2.29
N SER A 229 13.47 -16.73 2.07
CA SER A 229 14.69 -15.95 1.90
C SER A 229 14.86 -14.98 3.05
N HIS A 230 15.97 -15.08 3.79
CA HIS A 230 16.30 -14.18 4.88
C HIS A 230 17.52 -13.34 4.52
N GLY A 231 17.40 -12.01 4.61
CA GLY A 231 18.45 -11.04 4.32
C GLY A 231 19.24 -10.61 5.56
N ALA A 232 20.45 -10.10 5.33
CA ALA A 232 21.33 -9.58 6.39
C ALA A 232 20.80 -8.31 7.07
N GLY A 233 19.81 -7.65 6.48
CA GLY A 233 19.20 -6.44 7.00
C GLY A 233 17.90 -6.67 7.76
N PHE A 234 17.44 -7.92 7.93
CA PHE A 234 16.22 -8.21 8.68
C PHE A 234 16.48 -8.14 10.18
N ASP A 235 15.53 -7.58 10.93
CA ASP A 235 15.74 -7.16 12.31
C ASP A 235 15.01 -8.05 13.33
N GLY A 236 14.42 -9.16 12.88
CA GLY A 236 13.78 -10.15 13.74
C GLY A 236 12.36 -9.75 14.12
N GLY A 237 12.13 -9.53 15.42
CA GLY A 237 10.81 -9.23 15.97
C GLY A 237 10.10 -10.44 16.58
N VAL A 238 9.10 -10.13 17.41
CA VAL A 238 8.39 -11.08 18.30
C VAL A 238 7.32 -11.94 17.60
N GLY A 239 7.13 -11.77 16.29
CA GLY A 239 6.19 -12.57 15.50
C GLY A 239 6.77 -13.91 15.07
N PHE A 240 5.93 -14.76 14.47
CA PHE A 240 6.31 -16.09 13.97
C PHE A 240 5.93 -16.27 12.51
N PHE A 241 6.77 -17.02 11.80
CA PHE A 241 6.35 -17.71 10.58
C PHE A 241 6.45 -19.23 10.75
N THR A 242 5.59 -19.95 10.03
CA THR A 242 5.56 -21.42 10.02
C THR A 242 5.88 -21.90 8.61
N VAL A 243 6.82 -22.84 8.49
CA VAL A 243 7.13 -23.54 7.25
C VAL A 243 6.29 -24.81 7.19
N THR A 244 5.39 -24.92 6.21
CA THR A 244 4.46 -26.05 6.07
C THR A 244 4.76 -26.93 4.86
N SER A 245 5.85 -26.65 4.13
CA SER A 245 6.33 -27.44 3.00
C SER A 245 7.75 -27.98 3.22
N ALA A 246 8.28 -28.74 2.26
CA ALA A 246 9.66 -29.25 2.30
C ALA A 246 10.74 -28.18 2.04
N THR A 247 10.42 -26.91 2.21
CA THR A 247 11.33 -25.80 1.98
C THR A 247 12.47 -25.78 2.99
N ALA A 248 13.68 -25.48 2.50
CA ALA A 248 14.81 -25.11 3.33
C ALA A 248 14.79 -23.60 3.65
N VAL A 249 14.87 -23.26 4.92
CA VAL A 249 15.13 -21.89 5.39
C VAL A 249 16.64 -21.74 5.52
N THR A 250 17.22 -20.79 4.79
CA THR A 250 18.66 -20.49 4.87
C THR A 250 18.86 -19.18 5.59
N ALA A 251 19.59 -19.19 6.71
CA ALA A 251 19.96 -17.94 7.37
C ALA A 251 21.10 -17.24 6.64
N THR A 252 21.06 -15.91 6.70
CA THR A 252 22.10 -15.02 6.16
C THR A 252 22.76 -14.28 7.31
N SER A 253 24.10 -14.19 7.30
CA SER A 253 24.86 -13.52 8.34
C SER A 253 24.50 -12.03 8.40
N GLY A 254 24.41 -11.48 9.62
CA GLY A 254 24.12 -10.06 9.88
C GLY A 254 22.67 -9.77 10.26
N GLY A 255 21.71 -10.57 9.78
CA GLY A 255 20.29 -10.40 10.11
C GLY A 255 19.84 -11.21 11.33
N VAL A 256 18.73 -10.81 11.93
CA VAL A 256 18.09 -11.47 13.07
C VAL A 256 16.86 -12.23 12.58
N MET A 257 16.77 -13.52 12.90
CA MET A 257 15.62 -14.34 12.52
C MET A 257 14.46 -14.07 13.49
N PRO A 258 13.23 -13.83 13.00
CA PRO A 258 12.07 -13.84 13.87
C PRO A 258 11.83 -15.27 14.37
N GLY A 259 10.82 -15.42 15.22
CA GLY A 259 10.32 -16.73 15.57
C GLY A 259 9.97 -17.59 14.34
N MET A 260 10.32 -18.87 14.38
CA MET A 260 10.09 -19.81 13.28
C MET A 260 9.60 -21.15 13.80
N ARG A 261 8.62 -21.75 13.11
CA ARG A 261 8.19 -23.14 13.32
C ARG A 261 8.41 -23.96 12.04
N LEU A 262 9.08 -25.11 12.16
CA LEU A 262 9.17 -26.09 11.06
C LEU A 262 8.07 -27.14 11.24
N ASN A 263 7.02 -27.08 10.42
CA ASN A 263 5.82 -27.91 10.55
C ASN A 263 5.64 -28.85 9.36
N HIS A 264 6.74 -29.37 8.83
CA HIS A 264 6.75 -30.37 7.76
C HIS A 264 8.00 -31.24 7.86
N ALA A 265 7.89 -32.54 7.60
CA ALA A 265 9.00 -33.49 7.80
C ALA A 265 10.23 -33.20 6.92
N GLY A 266 10.01 -32.61 5.75
CA GLY A 266 11.07 -32.16 4.84
C GLY A 266 11.52 -30.71 5.05
N ALA A 267 10.89 -29.96 5.96
CA ALA A 267 11.33 -28.60 6.26
C ALA A 267 12.67 -28.68 7.00
N SER A 268 13.60 -27.81 6.62
CA SER A 268 14.91 -27.74 7.26
C SER A 268 15.32 -26.30 7.49
N TYR A 269 16.12 -26.09 8.52
CA TYR A 269 16.81 -24.84 8.76
C TYR A 269 18.31 -25.07 8.57
N THR A 270 18.91 -24.31 7.67
CA THR A 270 20.35 -24.30 7.47
C THR A 270 20.91 -23.02 8.06
N GLY A 271 21.61 -23.17 9.19
CA GLY A 271 22.35 -22.08 9.82
C GLY A 271 23.58 -21.66 9.01
N LEU A 272 24.29 -20.66 9.52
CA LEU A 272 25.52 -20.17 8.91
C LEU A 272 26.65 -21.20 9.04
N GLY A 273 27.50 -21.31 8.02
CA GLY A 273 28.73 -22.12 8.11
C GLY A 273 29.71 -21.63 9.19
N ALA A 274 29.58 -20.37 9.62
CA ALA A 274 30.21 -19.77 10.80
C ALA A 274 29.41 -18.52 11.23
N GLY A 275 29.36 -18.20 12.53
CA GLY A 275 28.64 -17.05 13.09
C GLY A 275 27.55 -17.43 14.10
N THR A 276 26.75 -16.46 14.52
CA THR A 276 25.60 -16.67 15.44
C THR A 276 24.30 -16.39 14.69
N THR A 277 23.30 -17.25 14.88
CA THR A 277 21.91 -16.92 14.58
C THR A 277 21.22 -16.54 15.88
N THR A 278 20.63 -15.36 15.93
CA THR A 278 19.76 -14.94 17.04
C THR A 278 18.31 -15.10 16.61
N PHE A 279 17.50 -15.68 17.50
CA PHE A 279 16.04 -15.77 17.36
C PHE A 279 15.39 -14.85 18.39
N GLU A 280 14.44 -14.02 17.95
CA GLU A 280 13.60 -13.23 18.86
C GLU A 280 12.21 -13.85 18.99
N GLY A 281 12.13 -15.01 19.64
CA GLY A 281 10.89 -15.73 19.93
C GLY A 281 11.13 -17.23 20.23
N PRO A 282 10.18 -17.95 20.85
CA PRO A 282 10.27 -19.41 20.99
C PRO A 282 10.60 -20.12 19.67
N VAL A 283 11.65 -20.95 19.68
CA VAL A 283 11.93 -21.93 18.62
C VAL A 283 11.39 -23.27 19.11
N PRO A 284 10.16 -23.69 18.73
CA PRO A 284 9.62 -24.99 19.11
C PRO A 284 10.20 -26.13 18.27
#